data_AF-A0A6V8E9U9-F1
#
_entry.id   AF-A0A6V8E9U9-F1
#
_cell.length_a   1.000
_cell.length_b   1.000
_cell.length_c   1.000
_cell.angle_alpha   90.00
_cell.angle_beta   90.00
_cell.angle_gamma   90.00
#
_symmetry.space_group_name_H-M   'P 1'
#
loop_
_entity.id
_entity.type
_entity.pdbx_description
1 polymer ?
#
loop_
_entity_poly.entity_id
_entity_poly.type
_entity_poly.pdbx_seq_one_letter_code
_entity_poly.pdbx_strand_id
1 'polypeptide(L)' 'MSVSIRAFVDEHYRHFNAGTLGRAARSLNDFLENGGRIFLTLAGAMSTAEIGRTLADMI' A
#
# COMPACT_ATOMS: atom_id res chain seq x y z
N MET A 1 21.04 11.08 -8.40
CA MET A 1 20.19 9.92 -8.06
C MET A 1 18.96 10.44 -7.33
N SER A 2 17.76 10.16 -7.84
CA SER A 2 16.52 10.48 -7.12
C SER A 2 16.27 9.43 -6.03
N VAL A 3 15.84 9.86 -4.85
CA VAL A 3 15.40 8.97 -3.78
C VAL A 3 14.14 8.22 -4.24
N SER A 4 14.04 6.92 -3.94
CA SER A 4 12.82 6.15 -4.24
C SER A 4 11.68 6.55 -3.30
N ILE A 5 10.43 6.39 -3.74
CA ILE A 5 9.27 6.69 -2.87
C ILE A 5 9.30 5.84 -1.60
N ARG A 6 9.76 4.59 -1.68
CA ARG A 6 9.92 3.72 -0.50
C ARG A 6 10.92 4.32 0.50
N ALA A 7 12.10 4.72 0.04
CA ALA A 7 13.11 5.33 0.91
C ALA A 7 12.62 6.66 1.51
N PHE A 8 11.84 7.45 0.75
CA PHE A 8 11.22 8.66 1.27
C PHE A 8 10.22 8.36 2.39
N VAL A 9 9.34 7.37 2.22
CA VAL A 9 8.37 6.97 3.24
C VAL A 9 9.07 6.43 4.49
N ASP A 10 10.10 5.60 4.32
CA ASP A 10 10.85 5.02 5.45
C ASP A 10 11.58 6.10 6.28
N GLU A 11 12.08 7.15 5.62
CA GLU A 11 12.75 8.26 6.29
C GLU A 11 11.75 9.23 6.93
N HIS A 12 10.66 9.62 6.25
CA HIS A 12 9.84 10.74 6.71
C HIS A 12 8.56 10.32 7.45
N TYR A 13 7.99 9.16 7.17
CA TYR A 13 6.66 8.79 7.66
C TYR A 13 6.78 7.89 8.89
N ARG A 14 7.11 8.51 10.04
CA ARG A 14 7.43 7.78 11.29
C ARG A 14 6.29 7.73 12.31
N HIS A 15 5.37 8.69 12.30
CA HIS A 15 4.35 8.85 13.36
C HIS A 15 2.92 8.94 12.82
N PHE A 16 1.94 8.65 13.69
CA PHE A 16 0.51 8.76 13.41
C PHE A 16 0.10 8.03 12.11
N ASN A 17 -0.77 8.65 11.31
CA ASN A 17 -1.27 8.08 10.06
C ASN A 17 -0.16 7.84 9.03
N ALA A 18 0.85 8.71 8.99
CA ALA A 18 2.00 8.54 8.09
C ALA A 18 2.79 7.28 8.47
N GLY A 19 3.13 7.11 9.75
CA GLY A 19 3.78 5.90 10.25
C GLY A 19 2.95 4.64 10.04
N THR A 20 1.63 4.74 10.21
CA THR A 20 0.71 3.63 9.96
C THR A 20 0.69 3.21 8.49
N LEU A 21 0.74 4.17 7.55
CA LEU A 21 0.82 3.87 6.11
C LEU A 21 2.05 3.02 5.78
N GLY A 22 3.24 3.44 6.24
CA GLY A 22 4.48 2.69 6.00
C GLY A 22 4.47 1.29 6.62
N ARG A 23 3.96 1.16 7.86
CA ARG A 23 3.81 -0.15 8.52
C ARG A 23 2.83 -1.06 7.81
N ALA A 24 1.67 -0.54 7.38
CA ALA A 24 0.67 -1.31 6.65
C ALA A 24 1.22 -1.82 5.32
N ALA A 25 1.93 -0.97 4.57
CA ALA A 25 2.56 -1.36 3.32
C ALA A 25 3.60 -2.48 3.49
N ARG A 26 4.46 -2.41 4.52
CA ARG A 26 5.41 -3.50 4.82
C ARG A 26 4.69 -4.79 5.20
N SER A 27 3.76 -4.72 6.15
CA SER A 27 3.00 -5.89 6.60
C SER A 27 2.22 -6.58 5.48
N LEU A 28 1.70 -5.82 4.51
CA LEU A 28 0.99 -6.38 3.36
C LEU A 28 1.94 -7.13 2.41
N ASN A 29 3.11 -6.56 2.13
CA ASN A 29 4.12 -7.22 1.30
C ASN A 29 4.59 -8.51 1.96
N ASP A 30 4.94 -8.47 3.25
CA ASP A 30 5.37 -9.65 4.00
C ASP A 30 4.30 -10.75 3.96
N PHE A 31 3.02 -10.39 4.11
CA PHE A 31 1.92 -11.36 4.05
C PHE A 31 1.80 -12.02 2.67
N LEU A 32 1.92 -11.24 1.59
CA LEU A 32 1.87 -11.74 0.21
C LEU A 32 3.08 -12.60 -0.13
N GLU A 33 4.29 -12.19 0.26
CA GLU A 33 5.53 -12.94 0.05
C GLU A 33 5.49 -14.31 0.74
N ASN A 34 4.77 -14.42 1.86
CA ASN A 34 4.53 -15.67 2.57
C ASN A 34 3.35 -16.51 1.99
N GLY A 35 2.90 -16.20 0.78
CA GLY A 35 1.83 -16.95 0.10
C GLY A 35 0.41 -16.63 0.61
N GLY A 36 0.27 -15.57 1.39
CA GLY A 36 -1.02 -15.06 1.85
C GLY A 36 -1.89 -14.61 0.68
N ARG A 37 -3.22 -14.73 0.84
CA ARG A 37 -4.20 -14.27 -0.16
C ARG A 37 -5.04 -13.16 0.42
N ILE A 38 -5.25 -12.12 -0.37
CA ILE A 38 -6.04 -10.97 0.03
C ILE A 38 -7.46 -11.13 -0.52
N PHE A 39 -8.44 -10.88 0.33
CA PHE A 39 -9.79 -10.56 -0.10
C PHE A 39 -9.99 -9.05 0.06
N LEU A 40 -10.29 -8.34 -1.04
CA LEU A 40 -10.43 -6.90 -1.04
C LEU A 40 -11.87 -6.49 -1.30
N THR A 41 -12.39 -5.60 -0.47
CA THR A 41 -13.64 -4.87 -0.71
C THR A 41 -13.32 -3.40 -0.96
N LEU A 42 -13.96 -2.80 -1.96
CA LEU A 42 -13.71 -1.42 -2.35
C LEU A 42 -15.01 -0.62 -2.33
N ALA A 43 -15.03 0.50 -1.61
CA ALA A 43 -16.16 1.40 -1.60
C ALA A 43 -16.32 2.11 -2.96
N GLY A 44 -17.57 2.42 -3.34
CA GLY A 44 -17.87 3.04 -4.64
C GLY A 44 -17.07 4.34 -4.91
N ALA A 45 -16.91 5.20 -3.90
CA ALA A 45 -16.12 6.43 -4.01
C ALA A 45 -14.65 6.18 -4.41
N MET A 46 -14.04 5.09 -3.92
CA MET A 46 -12.67 4.72 -4.25
C MET A 46 -12.56 4.15 -5.67
N SER A 47 -13.63 3.52 -6.17
CA SER A 47 -13.74 3.10 -7.58
C SER A 47 -13.84 4.29 -8.52
N THR A 48 -14.62 5.32 -8.17
CA THR A 48 -14.70 6.57 -8.94
C THR A 48 -13.35 7.30 -8.94
N ALA A 49 -12.59 7.21 -7.84
CA ALA A 49 -11.22 7.70 -7.77
C ALA A 49 -10.19 6.81 -8.50
N GLU A 50 -10.65 5.85 -9.31
CA GLU A 50 -9.85 4.97 -10.16
C GLU A 50 -8.84 4.06 -9.43
N ILE A 51 -8.99 3.86 -8.11
CA ILE A 51 -8.08 2.99 -7.33
C ILE A 51 -8.07 1.55 -7.86
N GLY A 52 -9.18 1.09 -8.44
CA GLY A 52 -9.27 -0.23 -9.08
C GLY A 52 -8.25 -0.45 -10.21
N ARG A 53 -7.80 0.60 -10.90
CA ARG A 53 -6.80 0.48 -11.97
C ARG A 53 -5.43 0.10 -11.41
N THR A 54 -5.04 0.68 -10.28
CA THR A 54 -3.79 0.33 -9.58
C THR A 54 -3.82 -1.10 -9.05
N LEU A 55 -5.00 -1.61 -8.70
CA LEU A 55 -5.19 -2.95 -8.14
C LEU A 55 -5.38 -4.04 -9.19
N ALA A 56 -5.69 -3.66 -10.44
CA ALA A 56 -6.00 -4.62 -11.50
C ALA A 56 -4.85 -5.60 -11.77
N ASP A 57 -3.61 -5.13 -11.69
CA ASP A 57 -2.42 -5.97 -11.90
C ASP A 57 -2.16 -6.96 -10.76
N MET A 58 -2.89 -6.85 -9.64
CA MET A 58 -2.79 -7.74 -8.49
C MET A 58 -3.83 -8.88 -8.49
N ILE A 59 -4.73 -8.91 -9.47
CA ILE A 59 -5.85 -9.87 -9.61
C ILE A 59 -5.59 -10.81 -10.78
#